data_AF-A0A1Q1G8U8-F1
#
_entry.id   AF-A0A1Q1G8U8-F1
#
_cell.length_a   1.000
_cell.length_b   1.000
_cell.length_c   1.000
_cell.angle_alpha   90.00
_cell.angle_beta   90.00
_cell.angle_gamma   90.00
#
_symmetry.space_group_name_H-M   'P 1'
#
loop_
_entity.id
_entity.type
_entity.pdbx_description
1 polymer ?
#
loop_
_entity_poly.entity_id
_entity_poly.type
_entity_poly.pdbx_seq_one_letter_code
_entity_poly.pdbx_strand_id
1 'polypeptide(L)'
;VCSAVGVFPLSLQYGFENIRKFLEGAWSIDDHFRTAPFDTNLPVLLGLFSIWNVSFLGCPARAILPYCQALQKLAPHIQQVSMESNGKSVNIDGIPLKYDAGEIDFGEPGTNGQHSFYQLIHQGRVIPCDFIGIIKSQQSVYLKG
;
A
#
# COMPACT_ATOMS: atom_id res chain seq x y z
N VAL A 1 8.36 -10.58 3.64
CA VAL A 1 9.10 -10.67 2.35
C VAL A 1 10.61 -10.46 2.50
N CYS A 2 11.08 -9.54 3.37
CA CYS A 2 12.52 -9.24 3.51
C CYS A 2 13.34 -10.28 4.32
N SER A 3 12.72 -11.32 4.88
CA SER A 3 13.43 -12.46 5.47
C SER A 3 13.70 -13.55 4.42
N ALA A 4 14.31 -14.67 4.82
CA ALA A 4 14.57 -15.82 3.95
C ALA A 4 13.32 -16.31 3.19
N VAL A 5 12.12 -16.16 3.77
CA VAL A 5 10.84 -16.52 3.13
C VAL A 5 10.67 -15.89 1.74
N GLY A 6 11.04 -14.62 1.57
CA GLY A 6 10.98 -13.95 0.27
C GLY A 6 12.36 -13.83 -0.40
N VAL A 7 13.40 -13.55 0.37
CA VAL A 7 14.76 -13.35 -0.16
C VAL A 7 15.27 -14.59 -0.89
N PHE A 8 15.03 -15.79 -0.38
CA PHE A 8 15.53 -17.02 -1.00
C PHE A 8 14.93 -17.26 -2.41
N PRO A 9 13.60 -17.38 -2.59
CA PRO A 9 13.02 -17.64 -3.91
C PRO A 9 13.28 -16.49 -4.89
N LEU A 10 13.25 -15.23 -4.43
CA LEU A 10 13.52 -14.08 -5.31
C LEU A 10 14.99 -14.03 -5.76
N SER A 11 15.94 -14.45 -4.90
CA SER A 11 17.35 -14.52 -5.27
C SER A 11 17.64 -15.63 -6.27
N LEU A 12 16.92 -16.75 -6.20
CA LEU A 12 17.01 -17.80 -7.23
C LEU A 12 16.53 -17.30 -8.60
N GLN A 13 15.46 -16.51 -8.62
CA GLN A 13 14.86 -16.03 -9.87
C GLN A 13 15.59 -14.82 -10.47
N TYR A 14 16.04 -13.88 -9.63
CA TYR A 14 16.55 -12.57 -10.08
C TYR A 14 18.01 -12.31 -9.72
N GLY A 15 18.66 -13.24 -9.01
CA GLY A 15 20.02 -13.07 -8.49
C GLY A 15 20.06 -12.24 -7.20
N PHE A 16 20.95 -12.63 -6.28
CA PHE A 16 21.06 -11.99 -4.97
C PHE A 16 21.41 -10.50 -5.05
N GLU A 17 22.21 -10.07 -6.02
CA GLU A 17 22.57 -8.65 -6.19
C GLU A 17 21.35 -7.74 -6.42
N ASN A 18 20.34 -8.22 -7.14
CA ASN A 18 19.11 -7.46 -7.32
C ASN A 18 18.28 -7.42 -6.03
N ILE A 19 18.28 -8.51 -5.26
CA ILE A 19 17.57 -8.58 -3.98
C ILE A 19 18.25 -7.73 -2.92
N ARG A 20 19.58 -7.63 -2.93
CA ARG A 20 20.32 -6.71 -2.07
C ARG A 20 19.88 -5.26 -2.29
N LYS A 21 19.73 -4.81 -3.55
CA LYS A 21 19.21 -3.47 -3.86
C LYS A 21 17.77 -3.26 -3.37
N PHE A 22 16.93 -4.30 -3.45
CA PHE A 22 15.58 -4.25 -2.89
C PHE A 22 15.60 -4.07 -1.36
N LEU A 23 16.47 -4.81 -0.65
CA LEU A 23 16.63 -4.71 0.80
C LEU A 23 17.18 -3.34 1.22
N GLU A 24 18.14 -2.78 0.46
CA GLU A 24 18.66 -1.43 0.68
C GLU A 24 17.56 -0.37 0.53
N GLY A 25 16.66 -0.53 -0.45
CA GLY A 25 15.48 0.32 -0.61
C GLY A 25 14.52 0.24 0.58
N ALA A 26 14.26 -0.97 1.10
CA ALA A 26 13.44 -1.15 2.29
C ALA A 26 14.08 -0.49 3.53
N TRP A 27 15.38 -0.71 3.73
CA TRP A 27 16.13 -0.12 4.84
C TRP A 27 16.15 1.42 4.78
N SER A 28 16.20 2.02 3.59
CA SER A 28 16.11 3.47 3.42
C SER A 28 14.80 4.05 3.97
N ILE A 29 13.67 3.36 3.76
CA ILE A 29 12.38 3.77 4.32
C ILE A 29 12.32 3.51 5.82
N ASP A 30 12.92 2.43 6.33
CA ASP A 30 13.02 2.17 7.77
C ASP A 30 13.80 3.28 8.49
N ASP A 31 14.92 3.71 7.90
CA ASP A 31 15.72 4.80 8.46
C ASP A 31 14.97 6.14 8.44
N HIS A 32 14.28 6.46 7.34
CA HIS A 32 13.41 7.63 7.25
C HIS A 32 12.30 7.58 8.31
N PHE A 33 11.62 6.45 8.45
CA PHE A 33 10.54 6.28 9.43
C PHE A 33 11.04 6.48 10.86
N ARG A 34 12.24 5.99 11.17
CA ARG A 34 12.85 6.07 12.50
C ARG A 34 13.37 7.47 12.85
N THR A 35 13.85 8.23 11.87
CA THR A 35 14.63 9.45 12.12
C THR A 35 13.94 10.75 11.71
N ALA A 36 13.05 10.73 10.72
CA ALA A 36 12.40 11.93 10.22
C ALA A 36 11.38 12.49 11.23
N PRO A 37 11.34 13.82 11.43
CA PRO A 37 10.28 14.49 12.20
C PRO A 37 8.88 14.15 11.67
N PHE A 38 7.90 14.00 12.56
CA PHE A 38 6.56 13.47 12.20
C PHE A 38 5.83 14.24 11.11
N ASP A 39 6.02 15.56 11.02
CA ASP A 39 5.44 16.44 9.99
C ASP A 39 6.04 16.25 8.59
N THR A 40 7.15 15.54 8.47
CA THR A 40 7.81 15.18 7.19
C THR A 40 7.99 13.66 7.02
N ASN A 41 7.47 12.88 7.96
CA ASN A 41 7.62 11.43 8.00
C ASN A 41 6.51 10.76 7.18
N LEU A 42 6.88 10.23 6.01
CA LEU A 42 5.94 9.71 5.02
C LEU A 42 5.03 8.58 5.59
N PRO A 43 5.57 7.50 6.20
CA PRO A 43 4.69 6.47 6.80
C PRO A 43 3.80 7.00 7.93
N VAL A 44 4.29 7.93 8.77
CA VAL A 44 3.48 8.52 9.84
C VAL A 44 2.31 9.31 9.26
N LEU A 45 2.57 10.18 8.29
CA LEU A 45 1.53 10.99 7.65
C LEU A 45 0.50 10.11 6.94
N LEU A 46 0.92 9.06 6.22
CA LEU A 46 0.01 8.11 5.58
C LEU A 46 -0.86 7.36 6.60
N GLY A 47 -0.29 6.94 7.73
CA GLY A 47 -1.04 6.33 8.83
C GLY A 47 -2.06 7.29 9.44
N LEU A 48 -1.69 8.57 9.64
CA LEU A 48 -2.60 9.60 10.15
C LEU A 48 -3.74 9.91 9.17
N PHE A 49 -3.47 9.91 7.85
CA PHE A 49 -4.53 10.06 6.85
C PHE A 49 -5.51 8.88 6.85
N SER A 50 -5.01 7.65 7.02
CA SER A 50 -5.86 6.47 7.19
C SER A 50 -6.77 6.60 8.42
N ILE A 51 -6.21 6.95 9.58
CA ILE A 51 -6.99 7.19 10.81
C ILE A 51 -8.01 8.31 10.61
N TRP A 52 -7.62 9.41 9.98
CA TRP A 52 -8.52 10.53 9.71
C TRP A 52 -9.71 10.10 8.84
N ASN A 53 -9.45 9.39 7.76
CA ASN A 53 -10.49 8.93 6.85
C ASN A 53 -11.42 7.90 7.51
N VAL A 54 -10.87 6.92 8.23
CA VAL A 54 -11.67 5.84 8.84
C VAL A 54 -12.41 6.33 10.07
N SER A 55 -11.69 6.89 11.06
CA SER A 55 -12.23 7.20 12.37
C SER A 55 -12.98 8.53 12.45
N PHE A 56 -12.65 9.50 11.59
CA PHE A 56 -13.28 10.83 11.63
C PHE A 56 -14.22 11.10 10.45
N LEU A 57 -13.84 10.71 9.22
CA LEU A 57 -14.70 10.89 8.04
C LEU A 57 -15.65 9.70 7.79
N GLY A 58 -15.47 8.59 8.51
CA GLY A 58 -16.32 7.41 8.39
C GLY A 58 -16.21 6.72 7.02
N CYS A 59 -15.03 6.76 6.40
CA CYS A 59 -14.72 6.05 5.16
C CYS A 59 -14.07 4.69 5.50
N PRO A 60 -14.84 3.58 5.50
CA PRO A 60 -14.35 2.29 6.00
C PRO A 60 -13.48 1.51 5.02
N ALA A 61 -13.31 2.01 3.78
CA ALA A 61 -12.61 1.31 2.72
C ALA A 61 -11.58 2.22 2.06
N ARG A 62 -10.47 1.64 1.61
CA ARG A 62 -9.40 2.34 0.89
C ARG A 62 -9.06 1.58 -0.39
N ALA A 63 -8.90 2.32 -1.48
CA ALA A 63 -8.54 1.77 -2.78
C ALA A 63 -7.05 1.97 -3.06
N ILE A 64 -6.32 0.90 -3.36
CA ILE A 64 -4.90 0.92 -3.73
C ILE A 64 -4.78 0.77 -5.24
N LEU A 65 -4.39 1.84 -5.93
CA LEU A 65 -4.54 1.99 -7.38
C LEU A 65 -3.18 2.24 -8.04
N PRO A 66 -2.33 1.21 -8.21
CA PRO A 66 -1.06 1.37 -8.89
C PRO A 66 -1.25 1.50 -10.40
N TYR A 67 -0.80 2.61 -10.99
CA TYR A 67 -0.77 2.82 -12.44
C TYR A 67 0.47 2.14 -13.06
N CYS A 68 0.63 0.86 -12.74
CA CYS A 68 1.69 0.00 -13.23
C CYS A 68 1.27 -1.47 -13.14
N GLN A 69 1.16 -2.15 -14.28
CA GLN A 69 0.73 -3.55 -14.34
C GLN A 69 1.67 -4.49 -13.57
N ALA A 70 2.96 -4.16 -13.47
CA ALA A 70 3.92 -4.94 -12.69
C ALA A 70 3.57 -5.02 -11.20
N LEU A 71 2.77 -4.07 -10.69
CA LEU A 71 2.29 -4.02 -9.31
C LEU A 71 0.91 -4.67 -9.11
N GLN A 72 0.43 -5.50 -10.05
CA GLN A 72 -0.87 -6.19 -9.93
C GLN A 72 -1.06 -7.03 -8.66
N LYS A 73 0.02 -7.46 -8.00
CA LYS A 73 -0.06 -8.21 -6.72
C LYS A 73 0.21 -7.35 -5.49
N LEU A 74 0.36 -6.03 -5.65
CA LEU A 74 0.58 -5.11 -4.54
C LEU A 74 -0.66 -5.00 -3.64
N ALA A 75 -1.84 -4.72 -4.21
CA ALA A 75 -3.07 -4.59 -3.42
C ALA A 75 -3.38 -5.87 -2.61
N PRO A 76 -3.34 -7.09 -3.19
CA PRO A 76 -3.47 -8.32 -2.40
C PRO A 76 -2.44 -8.50 -1.28
N HIS A 77 -1.20 -8.04 -1.49
CA HIS A 77 -0.19 -8.10 -0.44
C HIS A 77 -0.51 -7.13 0.71
N ILE A 78 -0.90 -5.90 0.39
CA ILE A 78 -1.25 -4.89 1.39
C ILE A 78 -2.52 -5.25 2.15
N GLN A 79 -3.50 -5.91 1.50
CA GLN A 79 -4.69 -6.45 2.17
C GLN A 79 -4.33 -7.27 3.40
N GLN A 80 -3.41 -8.22 3.26
CA GLN A 80 -2.95 -9.00 4.40
C GLN A 80 -2.25 -8.11 5.43
N VAL A 81 -1.29 -7.29 5.00
CA VAL A 81 -0.48 -6.45 5.90
C VAL A 81 -1.36 -5.55 6.77
N SER A 82 -2.35 -4.89 6.18
CA SER A 82 -3.21 -3.93 6.87
C SER A 82 -4.34 -4.62 7.63
N MET A 83 -5.14 -5.43 6.94
CA MET A 83 -6.39 -5.97 7.50
C MET A 83 -6.11 -7.01 8.59
N GLU A 84 -5.07 -7.85 8.46
CA GLU A 84 -4.68 -8.82 9.50
C GLU A 84 -4.04 -8.12 10.71
N SER A 85 -3.32 -7.03 10.50
CA SER A 85 -2.67 -6.28 11.58
C SER A 85 -3.68 -5.44 12.37
N ASN A 86 -4.56 -4.72 11.68
CA ASN A 86 -5.38 -3.65 12.27
C ASN A 86 -6.86 -3.99 12.40
N GLY A 87 -7.35 -5.05 11.75
CA GLY A 87 -8.73 -5.55 11.88
C GLY A 87 -8.96 -6.23 13.23
N LYS A 88 -8.96 -5.44 14.31
CA LYS A 88 -9.00 -5.90 15.70
C LYS A 88 -10.18 -5.26 16.44
N SER A 89 -10.69 -5.96 17.46
CA SER A 89 -11.82 -5.52 18.29
C SER A 89 -11.43 -5.19 19.73
N VAL A 90 -10.14 -5.35 20.08
CA VAL A 90 -9.60 -5.10 21.42
C VAL A 90 -8.32 -4.26 21.32
N ASN A 91 -8.08 -3.41 22.32
CA ASN A 91 -6.83 -2.65 22.42
C ASN A 91 -5.69 -3.50 23.03
N ILE A 92 -4.50 -2.90 23.16
CA ILE A 92 -3.31 -3.58 23.69
C ILE A 92 -3.46 -4.04 25.16
N ASP A 93 -4.34 -3.40 25.93
CA ASP A 93 -4.66 -3.76 27.31
C ASP A 93 -5.76 -4.84 27.41
N GLY A 94 -6.25 -5.34 26.27
CA GLY A 94 -7.32 -6.34 26.20
C GLY A 94 -8.73 -5.77 26.39
N ILE A 95 -8.90 -4.45 26.35
CA ILE A 95 -10.20 -3.78 26.51
C ILE A 95 -10.90 -3.73 25.14
N PRO A 96 -12.20 -4.11 25.05
CA PRO A 96 -12.97 -3.97 23.82
C PRO A 96 -13.01 -2.53 23.29
N LEU A 97 -12.80 -2.38 21.99
CA LEU A 97 -12.85 -1.08 21.31
C LEU A 97 -14.30 -0.59 21.20
N LYS A 98 -14.49 0.73 21.28
CA LYS A 98 -15.79 1.41 21.12
C LYS A 98 -16.01 1.96 19.70
N TYR A 99 -15.08 1.69 18.80
CA TYR A 99 -15.03 2.18 17.43
C TYR A 99 -14.49 1.07 16.53
N ASP A 100 -14.78 1.17 15.24
CA ASP A 100 -14.23 0.26 14.23
C ASP A 100 -12.75 0.57 13.98
N ALA A 101 -11.94 -0.48 13.88
CA ALA A 101 -10.51 -0.39 13.61
C ALA A 101 -10.14 -1.07 12.29
N GLY A 102 -9.22 -0.44 11.57
CA GLY A 102 -8.75 -0.88 10.26
C GLY A 102 -9.73 -0.58 9.12
N GLU A 103 -9.19 -0.20 7.98
CA GLU A 103 -9.93 -0.12 6.72
C GLU A 103 -10.02 -1.47 5.98
N ILE A 104 -11.03 -1.58 5.12
CA ILE A 104 -11.11 -2.61 4.09
C ILE A 104 -10.27 -2.15 2.89
N ASP A 105 -9.14 -2.82 2.67
CA ASP A 105 -8.27 -2.56 1.54
C ASP A 105 -8.69 -3.37 0.30
N PHE A 106 -8.76 -2.71 -0.85
CA PHE A 106 -8.96 -3.36 -2.15
C PHE A 106 -8.29 -2.58 -3.26
N GLY A 107 -8.16 -3.16 -4.45
CA GLY A 107 -7.60 -2.43 -5.58
C GLY A 107 -7.19 -3.32 -6.74
N GLU A 108 -7.00 -2.67 -7.89
CA GLU A 108 -6.52 -3.23 -9.14
C GLU A 108 -5.62 -2.19 -9.81
N PRO A 109 -4.65 -2.60 -10.66
CA PRO A 109 -3.86 -1.65 -11.42
C PRO A 109 -4.72 -0.72 -12.29
N GLY A 110 -4.26 0.52 -12.43
CA GLY A 110 -4.74 1.43 -13.45
C GLY A 110 -4.20 1.03 -14.83
N THR A 111 -4.98 1.10 -15.92
CA THR A 111 -6.35 1.64 -16.01
C THR A 111 -7.46 0.61 -15.81
N ASN A 112 -7.15 -0.67 -15.56
CA ASN A 112 -8.15 -1.74 -15.42
C ASN A 112 -9.23 -1.41 -14.38
N GLY A 113 -8.84 -0.90 -13.21
CA GLY A 113 -9.77 -0.49 -12.16
C GLY A 113 -10.76 0.59 -12.60
N GLN A 114 -10.36 1.47 -13.53
CA GLN A 114 -11.22 2.53 -14.08
C GLN A 114 -12.44 1.96 -14.80
N HIS A 115 -12.31 0.79 -15.41
CA HIS A 115 -13.37 0.11 -16.15
C HIS A 115 -14.10 -0.95 -15.31
N SER A 116 -13.85 -1.02 -14.00
CA SER A 116 -14.48 -2.00 -13.10
C SER A 116 -15.31 -1.32 -12.01
N PHE A 117 -14.68 -0.53 -11.13
CA PHE A 117 -15.32 -0.04 -9.90
C PHE A 117 -15.22 1.47 -9.68
N TYR A 118 -14.55 2.21 -10.57
CA TYR A 118 -14.42 3.68 -10.43
C TYR A 118 -15.77 4.40 -10.49
N GLN A 119 -16.77 3.85 -11.18
CA GLN A 119 -18.13 4.41 -11.19
C GLN A 119 -18.68 4.57 -9.75
N LEU A 120 -18.45 3.58 -8.88
CA LEU A 120 -18.87 3.65 -7.47
C LEU A 120 -18.03 4.65 -6.67
N ILE A 121 -16.74 4.76 -6.96
CA ILE A 121 -15.85 5.73 -6.31
C ILE A 121 -16.27 7.17 -6.66
N HIS A 122 -16.67 7.43 -7.91
CA HIS A 122 -17.02 8.77 -8.38
C HIS A 122 -18.44 9.21 -8.02
N GLN A 123 -19.43 8.31 -8.09
CA GLN A 123 -20.86 8.68 -7.93
C GLN A 123 -21.57 7.95 -6.79
N GLY A 124 -20.92 6.96 -6.18
CA GLY A 124 -21.48 6.15 -5.10
C GLY A 124 -20.94 6.58 -3.74
N ARG A 125 -20.11 5.72 -3.14
CA ARG A 125 -19.56 5.94 -1.79
C ARG A 125 -18.20 6.59 -1.90
N VAL A 126 -17.90 7.49 -0.97
CA VAL A 126 -16.56 8.09 -0.86
C VAL A 126 -15.58 7.01 -0.39
N ILE A 127 -14.59 6.73 -1.23
CA ILE A 127 -13.52 5.78 -0.97
C ILE A 127 -12.19 6.51 -1.19
N PRO A 128 -11.42 6.80 -0.13
CA PRO A 128 -10.05 7.28 -0.25
C PRO A 128 -9.21 6.38 -1.16
N CYS A 129 -8.38 7.00 -2.00
CA CYS A 129 -7.64 6.34 -3.06
C CYS A 129 -6.14 6.66 -2.98
N ASP A 130 -5.32 5.61 -2.89
CA ASP A 130 -3.86 5.70 -2.94
C ASP A 130 -3.39 5.42 -4.36
N PHE A 131 -3.06 6.48 -5.09
CA PHE A 131 -2.53 6.41 -6.45
C PHE A 131 -1.00 6.24 -6.43
N ILE A 132 -0.50 5.21 -7.10
CA ILE A 132 0.95 4.95 -7.20
C ILE A 132 1.37 5.00 -8.67
N GLY A 133 2.27 5.92 -9.02
CA GLY A 133 2.79 6.09 -10.38
C GLY A 133 4.30 5.86 -10.47
N ILE A 134 4.78 5.38 -11.63
CA ILE A 134 6.21 5.26 -11.93
C ILE A 134 6.51 6.13 -13.14
N ILE A 135 7.55 6.97 -13.05
CA ILE A 135 7.90 7.95 -14.09
C ILE A 135 8.39 7.27 -15.38
N LYS A 136 9.06 6.13 -15.27
CA LYS A 136 9.64 5.39 -16.40
C LYS A 136 8.99 4.03 -16.56
N SER A 137 8.56 3.71 -17.78
CA SER A 137 8.07 2.37 -18.12
C SER A 137 9.21 1.35 -18.10
N GLN A 138 8.92 0.16 -17.55
CA GLN A 138 9.82 -1.00 -17.63
C GLN A 138 10.06 -1.44 -19.08
N GLN A 139 9.06 -1.22 -19.95
CA GLN A 139 9.14 -1.44 -21.39
C GLN A 139 8.89 -0.10 -22.09
N SER A 140 9.93 0.72 -22.18
CA SER A 140 9.86 1.98 -22.89
C SER A 140 9.72 1.70 -24.39
N VAL A 141 8.54 1.99 -24.96
CA VAL A 141 8.33 1.94 -26.40
C VAL A 141 8.74 3.30 -26.96
N TYR A 142 9.82 3.34 -27.74
CA TYR A 142 10.10 4.49 -28.58
C TYR A 142 9.12 4.47 -29.75
N LEU A 143 8.07 5.28 -29.67
CA LEU A 143 7.28 5.62 -30.84
C LEU A 143 8.12 6.61 -31.65
N LYS A 144 8.51 6.24 -32.87
CA LYS A 144 9.08 7.20 -33.82
C LYS A 144 8.00 8.24 -34.13
N GLY A 145 8.13 9.41 -33.54
CA GLY A 145 7.48 10.65 -33.99
C GLY A 145 8.43 11.42 -34.90
#